data_AF-A0AAW5S7C0-F1
#
_entry.id   AF-A0AAW5S7C0-F1
#
_cell.length_a   1.000
_cell.length_b   1.000
_cell.length_c   1.000
_cell.angle_alpha   90.00
_cell.angle_beta   90.00
_cell.angle_gamma   90.00
#
_symmetry.space_group_name_H-M   'P 1'
#
loop_
_entity.id
_entity.type
_entity.pdbx_description
1 polymer ?
#
loop_
_entity_poly.entity_id
_entity_poly.type
_entity_poly.pdbx_seq_one_letter_code
_entity_poly.pdbx_strand_id
1 'polypeptide(L)'
;MSSAGENTRRAEPVEPRGTAVLDSAHLGDIEGAFGRIRVGETEHARTWKTRLLTLLAIVGPGIIVMVGDNDAGGVATYAQAGQNYGYSLLWVLLLLVPVLIVNQEMVVRLGAVTGVGHARLINERFGRGWGWFSVGDLFLLNFLTIVTEFIGISLAAEYIGVSKYVVVPVSAVALVAIMASGSFRRWERAMFIFIAITLLQIPMLLMSHPQWGRAAKAFVVPSISGGVSSDAVLLIIAIVGTTVAPWQLFFQQSNVVDKRITPRFMGYERADTVLGAFVVVIGAAALVMTGDWAARSTDTVGGFTDAGATAHLLGQHRQVLGSIFAIVLMDASIIGAAAVTLATSYAFGDVFGLKHSLHRGFADAKQFYLSYTAMVVVAAAIVLIPGAPLGLITTAVQALAGLLLPSASVFLLLLCNDREVLGPWVNRAWLNWVAGLIVGTLLLLSGILMATTLFPDLNVVAVAGYLTLALIILAAGAAPVLRWLARRQPARPGPRLPARGVDRSTWRMPPLALLEPVTWSPGTRLAMIALRGYLVVGALLLVVKAIQLSR
;
A
#
# COMPACT_ATOMS: atom_id res chain seq x y z
N MET A 1 -66.84 16.48 -14.48
CA MET A 1 -65.87 17.59 -14.65
C MET A 1 -65.56 18.12 -13.25
N SER A 2 -64.46 17.67 -12.65
CA SER A 2 -63.18 18.42 -12.50
C SER A 2 -63.24 19.37 -11.30
N SER A 3 -62.32 19.44 -10.32
CA SER A 3 -61.08 18.73 -10.01
C SER A 3 -60.79 18.97 -8.52
N ALA A 4 -60.39 17.95 -7.77
CA ALA A 4 -59.75 18.12 -6.47
C ALA A 4 -58.24 18.36 -6.69
N GLY A 5 -57.74 19.48 -6.16
CA GLY A 5 -56.33 19.88 -6.27
C GLY A 5 -55.43 18.95 -5.46
N GLU A 6 -54.57 18.22 -6.17
CA GLU A 6 -53.53 17.38 -5.58
C GLU A 6 -52.33 18.25 -5.20
N ASN A 7 -52.17 18.46 -3.90
CA ASN A 7 -51.12 19.29 -3.32
C ASN A 7 -49.81 18.49 -3.32
N THR A 8 -48.97 18.70 -4.34
CA THR A 8 -47.63 18.11 -4.45
C THR A 8 -46.74 18.63 -3.32
N ARG A 9 -46.69 17.92 -2.19
CA ARG A 9 -45.63 18.09 -1.19
C ARG A 9 -44.31 17.69 -1.82
N ARG A 10 -43.44 18.68 -2.05
CA ARG A 10 -42.00 18.44 -2.30
C ARG A 10 -41.48 17.58 -1.15
N ALA A 11 -40.96 16.40 -1.47
CA ALA A 11 -40.25 15.57 -0.51
C ALA A 11 -39.03 16.34 0.00
N GLU A 12 -39.03 16.64 1.30
CA GLU A 12 -37.83 17.09 1.99
C GLU A 12 -36.75 16.00 1.91
N PRO A 13 -35.46 16.37 1.81
CA PRO A 13 -34.38 15.40 1.83
C PRO A 13 -34.35 14.75 3.22
N VAL A 14 -34.57 13.44 3.26
CA VAL A 14 -34.42 12.63 4.47
C VAL A 14 -32.97 12.73 4.94
N GLU A 15 -32.71 13.49 6.00
CA GLU A 15 -31.43 13.40 6.72
C GLU A 15 -31.27 11.97 7.24
N PRO A 16 -30.18 11.25 6.91
CA PRO A 16 -29.96 9.91 7.43
C PRO A 16 -29.52 10.02 8.90
N ARG A 17 -30.51 10.08 9.80
CA ARG A 17 -30.28 9.86 11.24
C ARG A 17 -29.86 8.40 11.46
N GLY A 18 -28.55 8.13 11.48
CA GLY A 18 -28.01 6.86 11.98
C GLY A 18 -26.78 6.26 11.28
N THR A 19 -26.18 6.91 10.28
CA THR A 19 -24.98 6.38 9.60
C THR A 19 -23.68 6.98 10.14
N ALA A 20 -22.59 6.20 10.20
CA ALA A 20 -21.23 6.70 10.50
C ALA A 20 -20.67 7.73 9.51
N VAL A 21 -21.27 7.82 8.33
CA VAL A 21 -20.89 8.77 7.28
C VAL A 21 -21.37 10.16 7.70
N LEU A 22 -20.43 11.07 7.96
CA LEU A 22 -20.72 12.44 8.39
C LEU A 22 -20.98 13.42 7.23
N ASP A 23 -20.62 13.05 5.99
CA ASP A 23 -20.74 13.93 4.83
C ASP A 23 -21.78 13.44 3.82
N SER A 24 -22.73 14.32 3.50
CA SER A 24 -23.68 14.15 2.41
C SER A 24 -23.02 13.88 1.04
N ALA A 25 -21.77 14.31 0.84
CA ALA A 25 -21.00 14.05 -0.38
C ALA A 25 -20.59 12.58 -0.55
N HIS A 26 -20.69 11.74 0.49
CA HIS A 26 -20.41 10.31 0.43
C HIS A 26 -21.70 9.47 0.34
N LEU A 27 -22.84 10.15 0.24
CA LEU A 27 -24.14 9.56 -0.08
C LEU A 27 -24.40 9.76 -1.58
N GLY A 28 -24.90 8.74 -2.25
CA GLY A 28 -25.22 8.82 -3.67
C GLY A 28 -24.66 7.65 -4.48
N ASP A 29 -24.75 7.79 -5.80
CA ASP A 29 -24.44 6.73 -6.75
C ASP A 29 -22.95 6.37 -6.70
N ILE A 30 -22.63 5.11 -7.01
CA ILE A 30 -21.25 4.68 -7.26
C ILE A 30 -20.89 5.17 -8.66
N GLU A 31 -19.86 6.00 -8.76
CA GLU A 31 -19.33 6.49 -10.02
C GLU A 31 -17.90 5.99 -10.19
N GLY A 32 -17.73 4.98 -11.05
CA GLY A 32 -16.41 4.46 -11.41
C GLY A 32 -15.93 4.95 -12.77
N ALA A 33 -14.71 4.56 -13.11
CA ALA A 33 -14.08 4.82 -14.40
C ALA A 33 -14.95 4.32 -15.58
N PHE A 34 -15.47 3.09 -15.46
CA PHE A 34 -16.19 2.37 -16.53
C PHE A 34 -17.71 2.28 -16.34
N GLY A 35 -18.31 2.92 -15.33
CA GLY A 35 -19.75 2.81 -15.12
C GLY A 35 -20.30 3.62 -13.95
N ARG A 36 -21.62 3.60 -13.80
CA ARG A 36 -22.35 4.20 -12.67
C ARG A 36 -23.41 3.22 -12.17
N ILE A 37 -23.52 3.07 -10.84
CA ILE A 37 -24.57 2.25 -10.19
C ILE A 37 -25.41 3.16 -9.31
N ARG A 38 -26.73 3.16 -9.51
CA ARG A 38 -27.64 4.05 -8.78
C ARG A 38 -28.00 3.52 -7.39
N VAL A 39 -28.23 4.40 -6.42
CA VAL A 39 -28.54 4.02 -5.02
C VAL A 39 -29.82 3.15 -4.87
N GLY A 40 -30.71 3.12 -5.86
CA GLY A 40 -31.96 2.35 -5.83
C GLY A 40 -32.04 1.13 -6.75
N GLU A 41 -30.99 0.77 -7.49
CA GLU A 41 -31.04 -0.44 -8.33
C GLU A 41 -31.04 -1.71 -7.46
N THR A 42 -32.22 -2.32 -7.31
CA THR A 42 -32.39 -3.66 -6.72
C THR A 42 -31.91 -4.72 -7.68
N GLU A 43 -31.44 -5.86 -7.14
CA GLU A 43 -30.93 -7.01 -7.90
C GLU A 43 -31.95 -7.47 -8.96
N HIS A 44 -31.78 -7.01 -10.19
CA HIS A 44 -32.42 -7.65 -11.32
C HIS A 44 -31.70 -8.96 -11.63
N ALA A 45 -32.45 -9.94 -12.14
CA ALA A 45 -32.00 -11.30 -12.47
C ALA A 45 -30.57 -11.29 -13.05
N ARG A 46 -29.64 -11.89 -12.31
CA ARG A 46 -28.19 -11.77 -12.51
C ARG A 46 -27.71 -12.54 -13.75
N THR A 47 -27.98 -12.01 -14.94
CA THR A 47 -27.27 -12.43 -16.16
C THR A 47 -25.78 -12.11 -16.03
N TRP A 48 -24.94 -12.89 -16.73
CA TRP A 48 -23.49 -12.69 -16.73
C TRP A 48 -23.09 -11.27 -17.16
N LYS A 49 -23.83 -10.69 -18.11
CA LYS A 49 -23.66 -9.31 -18.58
C LYS A 49 -23.83 -8.28 -17.45
N THR A 50 -24.88 -8.39 -16.64
CA THR A 50 -25.11 -7.46 -15.52
C THR A 50 -24.00 -7.59 -14.47
N ARG A 51 -23.56 -8.82 -14.15
CA ARG A 51 -22.45 -9.03 -13.21
C ARG A 51 -21.14 -8.41 -13.70
N LEU A 52 -20.86 -8.51 -15.00
CA LEU A 52 -19.67 -7.92 -15.61
C LEU A 52 -19.73 -6.38 -15.59
N LEU A 53 -20.88 -5.80 -15.92
CA LEU A 53 -21.07 -4.34 -15.85
C LEU A 53 -20.96 -3.81 -14.42
N THR A 54 -21.51 -4.52 -13.44
CA THR A 54 -21.34 -4.22 -12.02
C THR A 54 -19.88 -4.28 -11.62
N LEU A 55 -19.15 -5.33 -12.02
CA LEU A 55 -17.71 -5.45 -11.76
C LEU A 55 -16.94 -4.28 -12.39
N LEU A 56 -17.18 -3.95 -13.65
CA LEU A 56 -16.50 -2.83 -14.34
C LEU A 56 -16.75 -1.47 -13.67
N ALA A 57 -17.94 -1.25 -13.12
CA ALA A 57 -18.24 -0.02 -12.37
C ALA A 57 -17.52 0.04 -11.01
N ILE A 58 -17.24 -1.12 -10.40
CA ILE A 58 -16.66 -1.24 -9.06
C ILE A 58 -15.13 -1.32 -9.12
N VAL A 59 -14.57 -2.05 -10.08
CA VAL A 59 -13.12 -2.19 -10.34
C VAL A 59 -12.45 -0.83 -10.38
N GLY A 60 -11.34 -0.70 -9.65
CA GLY A 60 -10.61 0.56 -9.51
C GLY A 60 -9.74 0.56 -8.26
N PRO A 61 -10.33 0.58 -7.04
CA PRO A 61 -9.56 0.75 -5.82
C PRO A 61 -8.45 -0.31 -5.66
N GLY A 62 -8.76 -1.58 -5.91
CA GLY A 62 -7.84 -2.71 -5.78
C GLY A 62 -6.79 -2.74 -6.89
N ILE A 63 -7.17 -2.61 -8.16
CA ILE A 63 -6.18 -2.63 -9.24
C ILE A 63 -5.25 -1.40 -9.22
N ILE A 64 -5.78 -0.21 -8.91
CA ILE A 64 -5.00 1.03 -8.86
C ILE A 64 -3.98 0.99 -7.73
N VAL A 65 -4.38 0.54 -6.51
CA VAL A 65 -3.45 0.47 -5.39
C VAL A 65 -2.34 -0.57 -5.61
N MET A 66 -2.67 -1.68 -6.29
CA MET A 66 -1.72 -2.76 -6.53
C MET A 66 -0.73 -2.40 -7.64
N VAL A 67 -1.22 -1.84 -8.76
CA VAL A 67 -0.33 -1.41 -9.85
C VAL A 67 0.52 -0.22 -9.41
N GLY A 68 -0.06 0.72 -8.65
CA GLY A 68 0.68 1.85 -8.09
C GLY A 68 1.75 1.48 -7.05
N ASP A 69 1.79 0.22 -6.60
CA ASP A 69 2.84 -0.30 -5.72
C ASP A 69 4.09 -0.76 -6.48
N ASN A 70 3.93 -1.09 -7.77
CA ASN A 70 5.07 -1.21 -8.69
C ASN A 70 5.51 0.20 -9.14
N ASP A 71 5.73 1.08 -8.17
CA ASP A 71 6.22 2.44 -8.35
C ASP A 71 7.69 2.47 -8.79
N ALA A 72 8.31 3.65 -8.90
CA ALA A 72 9.71 3.76 -9.31
C ALA A 72 10.66 2.92 -8.43
N GLY A 73 10.37 2.87 -7.11
CA GLY A 73 11.15 2.10 -6.17
C GLY A 73 10.93 0.60 -6.32
N GLY A 74 9.70 0.17 -6.61
CA GLY A 74 9.38 -1.20 -6.99
C GLY A 74 10.15 -1.62 -8.24
N VAL A 75 10.06 -0.83 -9.32
CA VAL A 75 10.78 -1.11 -10.57
C VAL A 75 12.29 -1.26 -10.34
N ALA A 76 12.90 -0.35 -9.58
CA ALA A 76 14.30 -0.44 -9.22
C ALA A 76 14.64 -1.69 -8.38
N THR A 77 13.82 -1.99 -7.38
CA THR A 77 14.04 -3.12 -6.45
C THR A 77 13.91 -4.47 -7.16
N TYR A 78 12.92 -4.63 -8.03
CA TYR A 78 12.75 -5.86 -8.81
C TYR A 78 13.85 -6.02 -9.86
N ALA A 79 14.26 -4.93 -10.53
CA ALA A 79 15.40 -4.93 -11.43
C ALA A 79 16.70 -5.32 -10.70
N GLN A 80 16.92 -4.78 -9.51
CA GLN A 80 18.05 -5.12 -8.63
C GLN A 80 18.04 -6.59 -8.24
N ALA A 81 16.88 -7.14 -7.86
CA ALA A 81 16.74 -8.56 -7.54
C ALA A 81 17.12 -9.45 -8.73
N GLY A 82 16.69 -9.07 -9.95
CA GLY A 82 17.09 -9.75 -11.17
C GLY A 82 18.59 -9.68 -11.46
N GLN A 83 19.19 -8.49 -11.40
CA GLN A 83 20.60 -8.31 -11.74
C GLN A 83 21.55 -8.94 -10.72
N ASN A 84 21.23 -8.87 -9.42
CA ASN A 84 22.13 -9.31 -8.37
C ASN A 84 21.92 -10.79 -7.98
N TYR A 85 20.69 -11.28 -8.04
CA TYR A 85 20.32 -12.61 -7.54
C TYR A 85 19.71 -13.50 -8.62
N GLY A 86 19.57 -13.01 -9.86
CA GLY A 86 18.92 -13.74 -10.93
C GLY A 86 17.48 -14.09 -10.54
N TYR A 87 17.11 -15.36 -10.72
CA TYR A 87 15.77 -15.83 -10.38
C TYR A 87 15.62 -16.26 -8.92
N SER A 88 16.68 -16.27 -8.10
CA SER A 88 16.61 -16.92 -6.79
C SER A 88 15.58 -16.30 -5.86
N LEU A 89 15.23 -15.01 -6.01
CA LEU A 89 14.26 -14.31 -5.16
C LEU A 89 12.80 -14.39 -5.65
N LEU A 90 12.50 -15.08 -6.76
CA LEU A 90 11.13 -15.16 -7.30
C LEU A 90 10.11 -15.78 -6.35
N TRP A 91 10.52 -16.73 -5.50
CA TRP A 91 9.63 -17.32 -4.49
C TRP A 91 9.08 -16.30 -3.48
N VAL A 92 9.82 -15.23 -3.21
CA VAL A 92 9.37 -14.13 -2.33
C VAL A 92 8.13 -13.48 -2.93
N LEU A 93 8.12 -13.22 -4.24
CA LEU A 93 6.97 -12.64 -4.93
C LEU A 93 5.73 -13.55 -4.88
N LEU A 94 5.92 -14.87 -4.99
CA LEU A 94 4.82 -15.83 -4.85
C LEU A 94 4.21 -15.80 -3.45
N LEU A 95 5.06 -15.70 -2.41
CA LEU A 95 4.59 -15.58 -1.03
C LEU A 95 3.84 -14.27 -0.76
N LEU A 96 4.11 -13.21 -1.52
CA LEU A 96 3.44 -11.92 -1.35
C LEU A 96 1.99 -11.94 -1.86
N VAL A 97 1.61 -12.83 -2.78
CA VAL A 97 0.22 -12.96 -3.26
C VAL A 97 -0.79 -13.16 -2.12
N PRO A 98 -0.67 -14.18 -1.24
CA PRO A 98 -1.60 -14.32 -0.12
C PRO A 98 -1.49 -13.18 0.90
N VAL A 99 -0.30 -12.59 1.08
CA VAL A 99 -0.09 -11.44 1.98
C VAL A 99 -0.89 -10.23 1.52
N LEU A 100 -0.76 -9.89 0.23
CA LEU A 100 -1.51 -8.84 -0.44
C LEU A 100 -3.01 -9.05 -0.32
N ILE A 101 -3.50 -10.24 -0.71
CA ILE A 101 -4.94 -10.53 -0.70
C ILE A 101 -5.51 -10.39 0.72
N VAL A 102 -4.83 -10.89 1.75
CA VAL A 102 -5.31 -10.82 3.13
C VAL A 102 -5.27 -9.40 3.67
N ASN A 103 -4.16 -8.69 3.49
CA ASN A 103 -4.02 -7.32 3.98
C ASN A 103 -5.00 -6.38 3.28
N GLN A 104 -5.08 -6.44 1.95
CA GLN A 104 -5.95 -5.54 1.20
C GLN A 104 -7.44 -5.90 1.36
N GLU A 105 -7.81 -7.17 1.56
CA GLU A 105 -9.21 -7.51 1.92
C GLU A 105 -9.61 -6.90 3.26
N MET A 106 -8.70 -6.90 4.25
CA MET A 106 -8.96 -6.24 5.54
C MET A 106 -9.19 -4.74 5.38
N VAL A 107 -8.41 -4.09 4.51
CA VAL A 107 -8.52 -2.65 4.19
C VAL A 107 -9.84 -2.33 3.49
N VAL A 108 -10.18 -3.08 2.43
CA VAL A 108 -11.45 -2.97 1.71
C VAL A 108 -12.62 -3.14 2.67
N ARG A 109 -12.55 -4.15 3.54
CA ARG A 109 -13.61 -4.43 4.50
C ARG A 109 -13.76 -3.29 5.50
N LEU A 110 -12.66 -2.74 6.00
CA LEU A 110 -12.68 -1.60 6.90
C LEU A 110 -13.32 -0.38 6.23
N GLY A 111 -12.93 -0.03 5.01
CA GLY A 111 -13.48 1.11 4.27
C GLY A 111 -14.96 0.94 3.94
N ALA A 112 -15.31 -0.18 3.32
CA ALA A 112 -16.68 -0.43 2.88
C ALA A 112 -17.67 -0.52 4.03
N VAL A 113 -17.24 -0.95 5.23
CA VAL A 113 -18.10 -1.13 6.40
C VAL A 113 -18.23 0.14 7.24
N THR A 114 -17.11 0.84 7.46
CA THR A 114 -17.07 2.02 8.34
C THR A 114 -17.47 3.30 7.63
N GLY A 115 -17.15 3.45 6.34
CA GLY A 115 -17.37 4.70 5.60
C GLY A 115 -16.51 5.87 6.10
N VAL A 116 -15.45 5.59 6.85
CA VAL A 116 -14.54 6.56 7.47
C VAL A 116 -13.11 6.20 7.07
N GLY A 117 -12.23 7.17 6.92
CA GLY A 117 -10.81 6.94 6.58
C GLY A 117 -9.99 6.32 7.72
N HIS A 118 -8.84 5.76 7.37
CA HIS A 118 -8.02 4.93 8.26
C HIS A 118 -7.46 5.71 9.44
N ALA A 119 -6.86 6.86 9.17
CA ALA A 119 -6.19 7.67 10.19
C ALA A 119 -7.20 8.20 11.22
N ARG A 120 -8.42 8.50 10.76
CA ARG A 120 -9.49 8.97 11.64
C ARG A 120 -9.98 7.88 12.58
N LEU A 121 -10.16 6.65 12.08
CA LEU A 121 -10.51 5.51 12.94
C LEU A 121 -9.43 5.26 14.01
N ILE A 122 -8.15 5.38 13.65
CA ILE A 122 -7.06 5.26 14.62
C ILE A 122 -7.16 6.36 15.69
N ASN A 123 -7.35 7.62 15.29
CA ASN A 123 -7.49 8.74 16.22
C ASN A 123 -8.65 8.57 17.21
N GLU A 124 -9.82 8.15 16.71
CA GLU A 124 -11.03 8.03 17.51
C GLU A 124 -11.00 6.79 18.43
N ARG A 125 -10.49 5.64 17.92
CA ARG A 125 -10.45 4.39 18.70
C ARG A 125 -9.25 4.30 19.63
N PHE A 126 -8.07 4.71 19.19
CA PHE A 126 -6.83 4.53 19.96
C PHE A 126 -6.36 5.82 20.65
N GLY A 127 -6.95 6.96 20.31
CA GLY A 127 -6.59 8.27 20.84
C GLY A 127 -5.60 9.02 19.96
N ARG A 128 -5.59 10.35 20.12
CA ARG A 128 -4.83 11.29 19.28
C ARG A 128 -3.35 10.96 19.16
N GLY A 129 -2.69 10.53 20.24
CA GLY A 129 -1.25 10.23 20.21
C GLY A 129 -0.88 9.14 19.20
N TRP A 130 -1.70 8.08 19.09
CA TRP A 130 -1.44 6.98 18.18
C TRP A 130 -1.80 7.30 16.72
N GLY A 131 -2.83 8.12 16.50
CA GLY A 131 -3.13 8.58 15.14
C GLY A 131 -2.11 9.58 14.62
N TRP A 132 -1.60 10.50 15.46
CA TRP A 132 -0.46 11.36 15.08
C TRP A 132 0.80 10.56 14.78
N PHE A 133 1.07 9.50 15.55
CA PHE A 133 2.18 8.58 15.26
C PHE A 133 2.00 7.90 13.91
N SER A 134 0.84 7.29 13.66
CA SER A 134 0.55 6.58 12.42
C SER A 134 0.59 7.50 11.18
N VAL A 135 0.11 8.74 11.30
CA VAL A 135 0.15 9.72 10.21
C VAL A 135 1.54 10.34 10.04
N GLY A 136 2.30 10.51 11.12
CA GLY A 136 3.70 10.93 11.05
C GLY A 136 4.55 9.92 10.27
N ASP A 137 4.41 8.64 10.58
CA ASP A 137 5.11 7.56 9.87
C ASP A 137 4.71 7.52 8.38
N LEU A 138 3.42 7.65 8.07
CA LEU A 138 2.92 7.72 6.70
C LEU A 138 3.47 8.95 5.96
N PHE A 139 3.49 10.13 6.59
CA PHE A 139 3.95 11.36 5.96
C PHE A 139 5.44 11.29 5.64
N LEU A 140 6.25 10.79 6.57
CA LEU A 140 7.68 10.58 6.35
C LEU A 140 7.91 9.60 5.19
N LEU A 141 7.22 8.46 5.19
CA LEU A 141 7.39 7.47 4.15
C LEU A 141 6.93 8.01 2.79
N ASN A 142 5.76 8.66 2.72
CA ASN A 142 5.25 9.24 1.48
C ASN A 142 6.17 10.32 0.90
N PHE A 143 6.76 11.16 1.75
CA PHE A 143 7.78 12.12 1.31
C PHE A 143 8.96 11.41 0.65
N LEU A 144 9.49 10.37 1.31
CA LEU A 144 10.60 9.59 0.80
C LEU A 144 10.23 8.80 -0.47
N THR A 145 9.01 8.29 -0.58
CA THR A 145 8.51 7.65 -1.79
C THR A 145 8.44 8.67 -2.93
N ILE A 146 7.95 9.89 -2.71
CA ILE A 146 7.95 10.94 -3.74
C ILE A 146 9.38 11.27 -4.20
N VAL A 147 10.39 11.22 -3.30
CA VAL A 147 11.80 11.31 -3.71
C VAL A 147 12.14 10.19 -4.69
N THR A 148 11.77 8.94 -4.39
CA THR A 148 12.02 7.81 -5.30
C THR A 148 11.28 7.91 -6.63
N GLU A 149 10.08 8.50 -6.66
CA GLU A 149 9.38 8.76 -7.92
C GLU A 149 10.13 9.77 -8.78
N PHE A 150 10.62 10.86 -8.18
CA PHE A 150 11.43 11.82 -8.93
C PHE A 150 12.75 11.21 -9.39
N ILE A 151 13.34 10.29 -8.63
CA ILE A 151 14.49 9.50 -9.07
C ILE A 151 14.13 8.72 -10.33
N GLY A 152 13.03 7.96 -10.32
CA GLY A 152 12.57 7.19 -11.48
C GLY A 152 12.34 8.06 -12.72
N ILE A 153 11.67 9.21 -12.55
CA ILE A 153 11.46 10.20 -13.62
C ILE A 153 12.80 10.69 -14.18
N SER A 154 13.75 11.01 -13.30
CA SER A 154 15.06 11.53 -13.73
C SER A 154 15.85 10.48 -14.51
N LEU A 155 15.90 9.23 -14.04
CA LEU A 155 16.63 8.12 -14.67
C LEU A 155 16.01 7.74 -16.01
N ALA A 156 14.68 7.67 -16.09
CA ALA A 156 13.98 7.38 -17.34
C ALA A 156 14.16 8.50 -18.38
N ALA A 157 14.12 9.77 -17.96
CA ALA A 157 14.32 10.91 -18.86
C ALA A 157 15.75 10.99 -19.37
N GLU A 158 16.74 10.72 -18.51
CA GLU A 158 18.15 10.72 -18.88
C GLU A 158 18.44 9.66 -19.95
N TYR A 159 17.84 8.47 -19.85
CA TYR A 159 17.91 7.45 -20.90
C TYR A 159 17.39 7.95 -22.27
N ILE A 160 16.34 8.77 -22.27
CA ILE A 160 15.73 9.34 -23.49
C ILE A 160 16.52 10.58 -23.99
N GLY A 161 17.51 11.06 -23.23
CA GLY A 161 18.33 12.23 -23.56
C GLY A 161 17.73 13.56 -23.08
N VAL A 162 16.77 13.54 -22.16
CA VAL A 162 16.18 14.74 -21.55
C VAL A 162 16.84 15.02 -20.20
N SER A 163 17.25 16.27 -19.98
CA SER A 163 17.94 16.65 -18.75
C SER A 163 17.02 16.57 -17.51
N LYS A 164 17.55 16.00 -16.41
CA LYS A 164 16.87 15.97 -15.10
C LYS A 164 16.47 17.35 -14.58
N TYR A 165 17.24 18.40 -14.91
CA TYR A 165 16.96 19.78 -14.51
C TYR A 165 15.72 20.37 -15.20
N VAL A 166 15.24 19.75 -16.28
CA VAL A 166 14.00 20.14 -16.97
C VAL A 166 12.85 19.23 -16.54
N VAL A 167 13.04 17.91 -16.61
CA VAL A 167 11.93 16.98 -16.38
C VAL A 167 11.44 16.98 -14.93
N VAL A 168 12.33 17.09 -13.94
CA VAL A 168 11.95 17.00 -12.52
C VAL A 168 11.08 18.21 -12.12
N PRO A 169 11.45 19.47 -12.41
CA PRO A 169 10.57 20.61 -12.14
C PRO A 169 9.24 20.56 -12.91
N VAL A 170 9.25 20.13 -14.17
CA VAL A 170 8.03 20.00 -14.97
C VAL A 170 7.08 18.96 -14.35
N SER A 171 7.60 17.80 -13.95
CA SER A 171 6.83 16.77 -13.28
C SER A 171 6.31 17.24 -11.91
N ALA A 172 7.10 18.00 -11.16
CA ALA A 172 6.66 18.59 -9.89
C ALA A 172 5.45 19.53 -10.08
N VAL A 173 5.51 20.42 -11.09
CA VAL A 173 4.39 21.30 -11.43
C VAL A 173 3.18 20.49 -11.89
N ALA A 174 3.39 19.45 -12.71
CA ALA A 174 2.32 18.58 -13.19
C ALA A 174 1.61 17.85 -12.05
N LEU A 175 2.36 17.30 -11.08
CA LEU A 175 1.79 16.62 -9.90
C LEU A 175 0.93 17.56 -9.06
N VAL A 176 1.42 18.78 -8.79
CA VAL A 176 0.65 19.80 -8.06
C VAL A 176 -0.62 20.20 -8.84
N ALA A 177 -0.53 20.35 -10.17
CA ALA A 177 -1.68 20.68 -11.01
C ALA A 177 -2.72 19.56 -11.05
N ILE A 178 -2.30 18.30 -11.16
CA ILE A 178 -3.19 17.13 -11.12
C ILE A 178 -3.94 17.09 -9.79
N MET A 179 -3.24 17.31 -8.68
CA MET A 179 -3.84 17.34 -7.34
C MET A 179 -4.86 18.50 -7.18
N ALA A 180 -4.63 19.63 -7.83
CA ALA A 180 -5.55 20.77 -7.81
C ALA A 180 -6.80 20.56 -8.67
N SER A 181 -6.80 19.62 -9.62
CA SER A 181 -7.89 19.44 -10.61
C SER A 181 -9.19 18.84 -10.04
N GLY A 182 -9.14 18.26 -8.85
CA GLY A 182 -10.26 18.02 -7.94
C GLY A 182 -11.39 17.07 -8.38
N SER A 183 -11.15 16.19 -9.35
CA SER A 183 -12.17 15.24 -9.81
C SER A 183 -11.68 13.80 -9.73
N PHE A 184 -12.20 13.08 -8.74
CA PHE A 184 -11.93 11.67 -8.52
C PHE A 184 -12.14 10.81 -9.79
N ARG A 185 -13.25 11.01 -10.51
CA ARG A 185 -13.54 10.23 -11.73
C ARG A 185 -12.54 10.48 -12.87
N ARG A 186 -12.07 11.73 -13.04
CA ARG A 186 -11.04 12.05 -14.04
C ARG A 186 -9.70 11.44 -13.64
N TRP A 187 -9.38 11.51 -12.34
CA TRP A 187 -8.19 10.90 -11.77
C TRP A 187 -8.19 9.38 -11.95
N GLU A 188 -9.27 8.69 -11.59
CA GLU A 188 -9.40 7.23 -11.72
C GLU A 188 -9.25 6.78 -13.18
N ARG A 189 -9.88 7.49 -14.14
CA ARG A 189 -9.71 7.21 -15.57
C ARG A 189 -8.29 7.43 -16.06
N ALA A 190 -7.61 8.47 -15.58
CA ALA A 190 -6.21 8.70 -15.92
C ALA A 190 -5.33 7.54 -15.41
N MET A 191 -5.58 7.03 -14.20
CA MET A 191 -4.85 5.88 -13.66
C MET A 191 -4.99 4.64 -14.54
N PHE A 192 -6.18 4.38 -15.10
CA PHE A 192 -6.35 3.25 -16.03
C PHE A 192 -5.56 3.38 -17.34
N ILE A 193 -5.27 4.61 -17.80
CA ILE A 193 -4.39 4.83 -18.96
C ILE A 193 -2.96 4.42 -18.58
N PHE A 194 -2.47 4.87 -17.44
CA PHE A 194 -1.13 4.51 -16.97
C PHE A 194 -1.02 3.00 -16.68
N ILE A 195 -2.02 2.38 -16.04
CA ILE A 195 -2.09 0.91 -15.88
C ILE A 195 -1.98 0.19 -17.24
N ALA A 196 -2.60 0.73 -18.29
CA ALA A 196 -2.47 0.17 -19.64
C ALA A 196 -1.06 0.33 -20.23
N ILE A 197 -0.36 1.43 -19.91
CA ILE A 197 1.05 1.64 -20.29
C ILE A 197 1.95 0.66 -19.52
N THR A 198 1.68 0.39 -18.24
CA THR A 198 2.41 -0.61 -17.44
C THR A 198 2.39 -2.00 -18.10
N LEU A 199 1.35 -2.33 -18.88
CA LEU A 199 1.29 -3.60 -19.63
C LEU A 199 2.40 -3.75 -20.69
N LEU A 200 3.12 -2.69 -21.05
CA LEU A 200 4.32 -2.76 -21.89
C LEU A 200 5.44 -3.63 -21.28
N GLN A 201 5.40 -3.89 -19.97
CA GLN A 201 6.30 -4.86 -19.35
C GLN A 201 6.12 -6.29 -19.89
N ILE A 202 4.94 -6.64 -20.42
CA ILE A 202 4.66 -7.97 -20.99
C ILE A 202 5.46 -8.19 -22.28
N PRO A 203 5.35 -7.35 -23.34
CA PRO A 203 6.20 -7.52 -24.51
C PRO A 203 7.69 -7.37 -24.17
N MET A 204 8.06 -6.49 -23.24
CA MET A 204 9.44 -6.39 -22.75
C MET A 204 9.96 -7.71 -22.17
N LEU A 205 9.18 -8.37 -21.32
CA LEU A 205 9.50 -9.69 -20.78
C LEU A 205 9.67 -10.71 -21.91
N LEU A 206 8.72 -10.79 -22.84
CA LEU A 206 8.76 -11.77 -23.93
C LEU A 206 10.01 -11.57 -24.83
N MET A 207 10.38 -10.32 -25.08
CA MET A 207 11.58 -9.96 -25.84
C MET A 207 12.89 -10.21 -25.07
N SER A 208 12.83 -10.29 -23.74
CA SER A 208 13.98 -10.58 -22.87
C SER A 208 14.27 -12.08 -22.72
N HIS A 209 13.71 -12.93 -23.58
CA HIS A 209 13.94 -14.39 -23.64
C HIS A 209 14.06 -15.09 -22.26
N PRO A 210 13.02 -14.98 -21.40
CA PRO A 210 13.06 -15.51 -20.04
C PRO A 210 13.16 -17.03 -20.04
N GLN A 211 13.90 -17.57 -19.07
CA GLN A 211 14.09 -19.02 -18.94
C GLN A 211 12.97 -19.61 -18.08
N TRP A 212 11.82 -19.84 -18.71
CA TRP A 212 10.59 -20.28 -18.06
C TRP A 212 10.76 -21.49 -17.13
N GLY A 213 11.54 -22.49 -17.52
CA GLY A 213 11.80 -23.66 -16.67
C GLY A 213 12.54 -23.30 -15.37
N ARG A 214 13.51 -22.37 -15.44
CA ARG A 214 14.22 -21.87 -14.26
C ARG A 214 13.33 -20.97 -13.42
N ALA A 215 12.55 -20.10 -14.06
CA ALA A 215 11.59 -19.23 -13.37
C ALA A 215 10.56 -20.04 -12.59
N ALA A 216 9.93 -21.04 -13.22
CA ALA A 216 8.94 -21.91 -12.59
C ALA A 216 9.53 -22.65 -11.37
N LYS A 217 10.76 -23.17 -11.48
CA LYS A 217 11.44 -23.79 -10.33
C LYS A 217 11.71 -22.77 -9.22
N ALA A 218 12.19 -21.58 -9.56
CA ALA A 218 12.60 -20.56 -8.60
C ALA A 218 11.42 -19.85 -7.90
N PHE A 219 10.21 -19.90 -8.48
CA PHE A 219 8.99 -19.48 -7.78
C PHE A 219 8.60 -20.42 -6.63
N VAL A 220 8.89 -21.72 -6.75
CA VAL A 220 8.38 -22.73 -5.81
C VAL A 220 9.47 -23.24 -4.87
N VAL A 221 10.74 -23.18 -5.29
CA VAL A 221 11.88 -23.64 -4.51
C VAL A 221 12.62 -22.44 -3.92
N PRO A 222 12.53 -22.21 -2.59
CA PRO A 222 13.26 -21.14 -1.93
C PRO A 222 14.76 -21.30 -2.13
N SER A 223 15.41 -20.26 -2.63
CA SER A 223 16.86 -20.19 -2.78
C SER A 223 17.31 -18.74 -2.67
N ILE A 224 18.58 -18.52 -2.28
CA ILE A 224 19.19 -17.20 -2.27
C ILE A 224 20.60 -17.38 -2.84
N SER A 225 20.82 -16.85 -4.04
CA SER A 225 22.15 -16.90 -4.68
C SER A 225 23.16 -16.16 -3.81
N GLY A 226 24.34 -16.76 -3.59
CA GLY A 226 25.35 -16.22 -2.67
C GLY A 226 25.06 -16.45 -1.19
N GLY A 227 23.97 -17.15 -0.84
CA GLY A 227 23.60 -17.46 0.55
C GLY A 227 22.84 -16.33 1.25
N VAL A 228 22.47 -16.56 2.51
CA VAL A 228 21.74 -15.56 3.32
C VAL A 228 22.71 -14.49 3.80
N SER A 229 22.87 -13.42 3.01
CA SER A 229 23.66 -12.25 3.37
C SER A 229 22.78 -11.09 3.87
N SER A 230 23.39 -10.12 4.56
CA SER A 230 22.71 -8.91 5.02
C SER A 230 22.07 -8.13 3.87
N ASP A 231 22.73 -8.09 2.72
CA ASP A 231 22.23 -7.37 1.54
C ASP A 231 21.07 -8.12 0.87
N ALA A 232 21.09 -9.46 0.90
CA ALA A 232 19.97 -10.27 0.45
C ALA A 232 18.75 -10.07 1.35
N VAL A 233 18.93 -10.01 2.67
CA VAL A 233 17.86 -9.73 3.63
C VAL A 233 17.31 -8.32 3.43
N LEU A 234 18.18 -7.32 3.26
CA LEU A 234 17.79 -5.94 2.97
C LEU A 234 16.95 -5.88 1.69
N LEU A 235 17.38 -6.56 0.62
CA LEU A 235 16.64 -6.59 -0.63
C LEU A 235 15.31 -7.34 -0.51
N ILE A 236 15.24 -8.43 0.25
CA ILE A 236 13.97 -9.12 0.55
C ILE A 236 13.02 -8.18 1.30
N ILE A 237 13.50 -7.43 2.29
CA ILE A 237 12.70 -6.44 3.01
C ILE A 237 12.25 -5.32 2.08
N ALA A 238 13.11 -4.86 1.17
CA ALA A 238 12.75 -3.87 0.16
C ALA A 238 11.67 -4.39 -0.79
N ILE A 239 11.78 -5.63 -1.29
CA ILE A 239 10.75 -6.30 -2.10
C ILE A 239 9.43 -6.36 -1.33
N VAL A 240 9.46 -6.77 -0.07
CA VAL A 240 8.25 -6.85 0.75
C VAL A 240 7.66 -5.46 1.02
N GLY A 241 8.50 -4.45 1.25
CA GLY A 241 8.12 -3.07 1.53
C GLY A 241 7.49 -2.36 0.35
N THR A 242 8.00 -2.59 -0.85
CA THR A 242 7.43 -2.05 -2.09
C THR A 242 6.20 -2.81 -2.58
N THR A 243 5.94 -4.04 -2.10
CA THR A 243 4.74 -4.80 -2.44
C THR A 243 3.63 -4.68 -1.40
N VAL A 244 3.94 -4.20 -0.20
CA VAL A 244 2.92 -3.91 0.81
C VAL A 244 3.34 -2.62 1.50
N ALA A 245 3.12 -1.49 0.84
CA ALA A 245 3.49 -0.21 1.41
C ALA A 245 2.42 0.29 2.40
N PRO A 246 2.82 0.89 3.54
CA PRO A 246 1.89 1.50 4.50
C PRO A 246 0.84 2.43 3.86
N TRP A 247 1.23 3.21 2.84
CA TRP A 247 0.34 4.17 2.18
C TRP A 247 -0.83 3.51 1.46
N GLN A 248 -0.67 2.28 0.97
CA GLN A 248 -1.73 1.54 0.29
C GLN A 248 -2.94 1.32 1.21
N LEU A 249 -2.70 1.07 2.50
CA LEU A 249 -3.76 0.82 3.47
C LEU A 249 -4.66 2.05 3.62
N PHE A 250 -4.07 3.24 3.66
CA PHE A 250 -4.81 4.50 3.74
C PHE A 250 -5.48 4.84 2.42
N PHE A 251 -4.76 4.65 1.31
CA PHE A 251 -5.23 4.95 -0.03
C PHE A 251 -6.44 4.09 -0.40
N GLN A 252 -6.32 2.76 -0.36
CA GLN A 252 -7.37 1.86 -0.83
C GLN A 252 -8.61 2.00 0.04
N GLN A 253 -8.46 2.11 1.36
CA GLN A 253 -9.59 2.34 2.26
C GLN A 253 -10.36 3.61 1.87
N SER A 254 -9.64 4.72 1.72
CA SER A 254 -10.25 6.02 1.42
C SER A 254 -10.87 6.05 0.02
N ASN A 255 -10.23 5.37 -0.94
CA ASN A 255 -10.74 5.21 -2.30
C ASN A 255 -12.05 4.39 -2.33
N VAL A 256 -12.12 3.29 -1.56
CA VAL A 256 -13.36 2.51 -1.36
C VAL A 256 -14.48 3.37 -0.75
N VAL A 257 -14.15 4.28 0.18
CA VAL A 257 -15.08 5.22 0.79
C VAL A 257 -15.54 6.29 -0.21
N ASP A 258 -14.62 6.92 -0.93
CA ASP A 258 -14.90 7.96 -1.95
C ASP A 258 -15.74 7.41 -3.10
N LYS A 259 -15.49 6.17 -3.52
CA LYS A 259 -16.28 5.46 -4.53
C LYS A 259 -17.62 4.95 -3.98
N ARG A 260 -17.90 5.17 -2.69
CA ARG A 260 -19.15 4.86 -1.98
C ARG A 260 -19.50 3.37 -2.00
N ILE A 261 -18.48 2.54 -1.95
CA ILE A 261 -18.68 1.10 -2.01
C ILE A 261 -19.24 0.60 -0.68
N THR A 262 -20.25 -0.25 -0.77
CA THR A 262 -20.92 -0.81 0.41
C THR A 262 -20.72 -2.32 0.51
N PRO A 263 -20.94 -2.96 1.68
CA PRO A 263 -20.67 -4.37 1.91
C PRO A 263 -21.49 -5.29 1.01
N ARG A 264 -22.59 -4.78 0.43
CA ARG A 264 -23.33 -5.47 -0.65
C ARG A 264 -22.45 -5.83 -1.84
N PHE A 265 -21.42 -5.02 -2.12
CA PHE A 265 -20.50 -5.19 -3.25
C PHE A 265 -19.15 -5.79 -2.86
N MET A 266 -19.00 -6.27 -1.62
CA MET A 266 -17.75 -6.84 -1.11
C MET A 266 -17.17 -7.94 -2.01
N GLY A 267 -18.02 -8.76 -2.63
CA GLY A 267 -17.57 -9.83 -3.54
C GLY A 267 -16.86 -9.29 -4.79
N TYR A 268 -17.30 -8.16 -5.33
CA TYR A 268 -16.70 -7.52 -6.51
C TYR A 268 -15.38 -6.84 -6.15
N GLU A 269 -15.33 -6.13 -5.01
CA GLU A 269 -14.09 -5.52 -4.53
C GLU A 269 -13.02 -6.54 -4.15
N ARG A 270 -13.41 -7.69 -3.59
CA ARG A 270 -12.47 -8.80 -3.37
C ARG A 270 -11.92 -9.33 -4.67
N ALA A 271 -12.74 -9.43 -5.72
CA ALA A 271 -12.27 -9.83 -7.04
C ALA A 271 -11.30 -8.80 -7.64
N ASP A 272 -11.58 -7.49 -7.49
CA ASP A 272 -10.68 -6.41 -7.91
C ASP A 272 -9.33 -6.48 -7.17
N THR A 273 -9.37 -6.69 -5.85
CA THR A 273 -8.17 -6.85 -5.01
C THR A 273 -7.35 -8.08 -5.41
N VAL A 274 -8.00 -9.22 -5.65
CA VAL A 274 -7.31 -10.44 -6.08
C VAL A 274 -6.69 -10.26 -7.47
N LEU A 275 -7.42 -9.64 -8.40
CA LEU A 275 -6.91 -9.35 -9.74
C LEU A 275 -5.69 -8.42 -9.67
N GLY A 276 -5.78 -7.34 -8.88
CA GLY A 276 -4.66 -6.43 -8.63
C GLY A 276 -3.45 -7.15 -8.05
N ALA A 277 -3.63 -8.04 -7.06
CA ALA A 277 -2.55 -8.81 -6.45
C ALA A 277 -1.81 -9.71 -7.45
N PHE A 278 -2.51 -10.30 -8.42
CA PHE A 278 -1.86 -11.07 -9.48
C PHE A 278 -1.15 -10.17 -10.49
N VAL A 279 -1.76 -9.04 -10.89
CA VAL A 279 -1.17 -8.11 -11.85
C VAL A 279 0.15 -7.54 -11.31
N VAL A 280 0.18 -7.11 -10.04
CA VAL A 280 1.39 -6.54 -9.42
C VAL A 280 2.51 -7.57 -9.32
N VAL A 281 2.21 -8.81 -8.88
CA VAL A 281 3.21 -9.87 -8.74
C VAL A 281 3.73 -10.37 -10.09
N ILE A 282 2.88 -10.47 -11.10
CA ILE A 282 3.30 -10.81 -12.47
C ILE A 282 4.21 -9.71 -13.03
N GLY A 283 3.86 -8.44 -12.81
CA GLY A 283 4.70 -7.31 -13.21
C GLY A 283 6.06 -7.28 -12.51
N ALA A 284 6.06 -7.47 -11.19
CA ALA A 284 7.28 -7.59 -10.38
C ALA A 284 8.18 -8.71 -10.91
N ALA A 285 7.60 -9.89 -11.19
CA ALA A 285 8.36 -11.01 -11.73
C ALA A 285 8.88 -10.74 -13.16
N ALA A 286 8.12 -10.03 -13.99
CA ALA A 286 8.56 -9.59 -15.31
C ALA A 286 9.80 -8.69 -15.21
N LEU A 287 9.82 -7.78 -14.23
CA LEU A 287 10.94 -6.88 -13.97
C LEU A 287 12.18 -7.63 -13.43
N VAL A 288 12.00 -8.58 -12.50
CA VAL A 288 13.08 -9.47 -12.04
C VAL A 288 13.67 -10.24 -13.21
N MET A 289 12.83 -10.85 -14.05
CA MET A 289 13.30 -11.64 -15.18
C MET A 289 14.01 -10.80 -16.25
N THR A 290 13.53 -9.57 -16.46
CA THR A 290 14.14 -8.61 -17.40
C THR A 290 15.48 -8.10 -16.85
N GLY A 291 15.57 -7.80 -15.55
CA GLY A 291 16.81 -7.40 -14.88
C GLY A 291 17.89 -8.49 -14.97
N ASP A 292 17.52 -9.75 -14.70
CA ASP A 292 18.42 -10.90 -14.87
C ASP A 292 18.90 -11.06 -16.31
N TRP A 293 18.03 -10.86 -17.31
CA TRP A 293 18.44 -10.90 -18.71
C TRP A 293 19.38 -9.74 -19.07
N ALA A 294 19.12 -8.53 -18.58
CA ALA A 294 20.00 -7.38 -18.77
C ALA A 294 21.42 -7.70 -18.26
N ALA A 295 21.55 -8.21 -17.03
CA ALA A 295 22.84 -8.56 -16.45
C ALA A 295 23.55 -9.71 -17.18
N ARG A 296 22.83 -10.79 -17.52
CA ARG A 296 23.43 -11.94 -18.21
C ARG A 296 23.83 -11.64 -19.66
N SER A 297 23.13 -10.73 -20.33
CA SER A 297 23.43 -10.36 -21.72
C SER A 297 24.60 -9.39 -21.85
N THR A 298 24.99 -8.74 -20.75
CA THR A 298 26.05 -7.72 -20.71
C THR A 298 27.20 -8.08 -19.75
N ASP A 299 27.14 -9.26 -19.12
CA ASP A 299 28.12 -9.77 -18.14
C ASP A 299 28.29 -8.87 -16.89
N THR A 300 27.20 -8.26 -16.42
CA THR A 300 27.17 -7.35 -15.26
C THR A 300 26.43 -7.92 -14.05
N VAL A 301 26.43 -9.25 -13.88
CA VAL A 301 25.74 -9.93 -12.77
C VAL A 301 26.30 -9.45 -11.42
N GLY A 302 25.42 -9.05 -10.50
CA GLY A 302 25.81 -8.47 -9.21
C GLY A 302 26.15 -6.98 -9.25
N GLY A 303 26.17 -6.37 -10.44
CA GLY A 303 26.60 -4.98 -10.65
C GLY A 303 25.47 -3.95 -10.68
N PHE A 304 24.31 -4.20 -10.04
CA PHE A 304 23.23 -3.22 -10.03
C PHE A 304 23.64 -1.92 -9.35
N THR A 305 23.41 -0.80 -10.04
CA THR A 305 23.62 0.55 -9.53
C THR A 305 22.28 1.26 -9.36
N ASP A 306 21.54 1.42 -10.45
CA ASP A 306 20.18 1.97 -10.46
C ASP A 306 19.34 1.45 -11.64
N ALA A 307 18.07 1.86 -11.67
CA ALA A 307 17.13 1.47 -12.73
C ALA A 307 17.48 2.09 -14.11
N GLY A 308 18.11 3.26 -14.15
CA GLY A 308 18.55 3.89 -15.40
C GLY A 308 19.68 3.09 -16.06
N ALA A 309 20.64 2.62 -15.26
CA ALA A 309 21.68 1.71 -15.72
C ALA A 309 21.07 0.43 -16.32
N THR A 310 20.03 -0.13 -15.69
CA THR A 310 19.28 -1.27 -16.25
C THR A 310 18.70 -0.96 -17.63
N ALA A 311 18.10 0.22 -17.83
CA ALA A 311 17.60 0.66 -19.13
C ALA A 311 18.72 0.73 -20.18
N HIS A 312 19.89 1.25 -19.82
CA HIS A 312 21.06 1.30 -20.70
C HIS A 312 21.58 -0.09 -21.08
N LEU A 313 21.69 -1.02 -20.13
CA LEU A 313 22.10 -2.41 -20.40
C LEU A 313 21.14 -3.11 -21.38
N LEU A 314 19.82 -2.93 -21.18
CA LEU A 314 18.81 -3.44 -22.11
C LEU A 314 18.96 -2.80 -23.51
N GLY A 315 19.23 -1.50 -23.54
CA GLY A 315 19.43 -0.72 -24.77
C GLY A 315 20.65 -1.16 -25.59
N GLN A 316 21.75 -1.55 -24.92
CA GLN A 316 22.96 -2.07 -25.57
C GLN A 316 22.67 -3.31 -26.42
N HIS A 317 21.75 -4.17 -25.97
CA HIS A 317 21.32 -5.32 -26.75
C HIS A 317 20.26 -4.94 -27.80
N ARG A 318 19.20 -4.24 -27.38
CA ARG A 318 18.15 -3.70 -28.27
C ARG A 318 17.64 -2.38 -27.73
N GLN A 319 17.78 -1.32 -28.52
CA GLN A 319 17.27 0.03 -28.17
C GLN A 319 15.80 0.03 -27.75
N VAL A 320 14.97 -0.82 -28.39
CA VAL A 320 13.55 -0.96 -28.06
C VAL A 320 13.33 -1.45 -26.62
N LEU A 321 14.16 -2.38 -26.12
CA LEU A 321 14.03 -2.90 -24.76
C LEU A 321 14.35 -1.84 -23.70
N GLY A 322 15.46 -1.12 -23.89
CA GLY A 322 15.80 -0.01 -22.99
C GLY A 322 14.76 1.11 -23.04
N SER A 323 14.21 1.41 -24.22
CA SER A 323 13.13 2.40 -24.37
C SER A 323 11.84 1.97 -23.67
N ILE A 324 11.44 0.70 -23.80
CA ILE A 324 10.25 0.20 -23.09
C ILE A 324 10.49 0.22 -21.57
N PHE A 325 11.67 -0.19 -21.10
CA PHE A 325 12.00 -0.13 -19.67
C PHE A 325 11.95 1.29 -19.13
N ALA A 326 12.51 2.27 -19.85
CA ALA A 326 12.45 3.68 -19.47
C ALA A 326 11.01 4.21 -19.44
N ILE A 327 10.17 3.81 -20.40
CA ILE A 327 8.73 4.16 -20.40
C ILE A 327 8.03 3.53 -19.19
N VAL A 328 8.27 2.26 -18.89
CA VAL A 328 7.68 1.58 -17.72
C VAL A 328 8.15 2.22 -16.41
N LEU A 329 9.43 2.60 -16.30
CA LEU A 329 9.96 3.29 -15.13
C LEU A 329 9.33 4.69 -14.97
N MET A 330 9.20 5.45 -16.05
CA MET A 330 8.54 6.76 -16.04
C MET A 330 7.05 6.64 -15.66
N ASP A 331 6.35 5.68 -16.25
CA ASP A 331 4.94 5.37 -15.98
C ASP A 331 4.73 5.00 -14.50
N ALA A 332 5.51 4.04 -14.00
CA ALA A 332 5.54 3.64 -12.60
C ALA A 332 5.73 4.84 -11.66
N SER A 333 6.66 5.74 -12.02
CA SER A 333 6.94 6.94 -11.23
C SER A 333 5.75 7.89 -11.13
N ILE A 334 5.01 8.06 -12.24
CA ILE A 334 3.85 8.94 -12.30
C ILE A 334 2.67 8.34 -11.54
N ILE A 335 2.40 7.03 -11.69
CA ILE A 335 1.34 6.35 -10.96
C ILE A 335 1.61 6.40 -9.46
N GLY A 336 2.82 6.02 -9.04
CA GLY A 336 3.24 6.02 -7.63
C GLY A 336 3.11 7.41 -7.02
N ALA A 337 3.66 8.43 -7.67
CA ALA A 337 3.55 9.82 -7.22
C ALA A 337 2.09 10.28 -7.07
N ALA A 338 1.22 9.92 -8.02
CA ALA A 338 -0.20 10.27 -7.97
C ALA A 338 -0.93 9.54 -6.84
N ALA A 339 -0.67 8.26 -6.64
CA ALA A 339 -1.31 7.44 -5.60
C ALA A 339 -0.85 7.85 -4.20
N VAL A 340 0.45 8.04 -3.99
CA VAL A 340 1.06 8.47 -2.72
C VAL A 340 0.62 9.88 -2.35
N THR A 341 0.54 10.79 -3.32
CA THR A 341 -0.02 12.14 -3.13
C THR A 341 -1.45 12.06 -2.63
N LEU A 342 -2.27 11.23 -3.25
CA LEU A 342 -3.67 11.10 -2.88
C LEU A 342 -3.83 10.45 -1.50
N ALA A 343 -3.03 9.43 -1.19
CA ALA A 343 -2.95 8.81 0.13
C ALA A 343 -2.64 9.84 1.23
N THR A 344 -1.67 10.73 0.96
CA THR A 344 -1.29 11.82 1.87
C THR A 344 -2.45 12.79 2.09
N SER A 345 -3.17 13.13 1.01
CA SER A 345 -4.34 14.00 1.06
C SER A 345 -5.45 13.44 1.94
N TYR A 346 -5.73 12.13 1.80
CA TYR A 346 -6.71 11.43 2.62
C TYR A 346 -6.30 11.40 4.09
N ALA A 347 -5.07 10.99 4.39
CA ALA A 347 -4.60 10.91 5.77
C ALA A 347 -4.58 12.28 6.46
N PHE A 348 -4.22 13.35 5.75
CA PHE A 348 -4.27 14.70 6.28
C PHE A 348 -5.71 15.16 6.53
N GLY A 349 -6.62 14.93 5.58
CA GLY A 349 -8.05 15.18 5.78
C GLY A 349 -8.56 14.50 7.05
N ASP A 350 -8.30 13.19 7.18
CA ASP A 350 -8.71 12.32 8.28
C ASP A 350 -8.30 12.85 9.67
N VAL A 351 -7.05 13.31 9.82
CA VAL A 351 -6.50 13.72 11.13
C VAL A 351 -6.99 15.09 11.54
N PHE A 352 -7.01 16.04 10.62
CA PHE A 352 -7.32 17.43 10.95
C PHE A 352 -8.82 17.72 10.97
N GLY A 353 -9.68 16.72 10.66
CA GLY A 353 -11.13 16.90 10.59
C GLY A 353 -11.54 17.91 9.50
N LEU A 354 -10.61 18.28 8.63
CA LEU A 354 -10.84 19.15 7.49
C LEU A 354 -11.68 18.35 6.50
N LYS A 355 -12.86 18.87 6.13
CA LYS A 355 -13.86 18.19 5.29
C LYS A 355 -13.19 17.54 4.07
N HIS A 356 -13.20 16.21 4.05
CA HIS A 356 -12.46 15.39 3.09
C HIS A 356 -13.13 15.45 1.74
N SER A 357 -12.35 15.63 0.68
CA SER A 357 -12.58 15.07 -0.65
C SER A 357 -11.68 15.80 -1.64
N LEU A 358 -11.18 15.05 -2.64
CA LEU A 358 -10.70 15.61 -3.92
C LEU A 358 -11.65 16.68 -4.50
N HIS A 359 -12.94 16.67 -4.15
CA HIS A 359 -13.95 17.58 -4.67
C HIS A 359 -13.86 19.04 -4.20
N ARG A 360 -12.91 19.40 -3.33
CA ARG A 360 -12.73 20.80 -2.90
C ARG A 360 -11.57 21.45 -3.62
N GLY A 361 -11.82 22.66 -4.13
CA GLY A 361 -10.81 23.48 -4.79
C GLY A 361 -9.79 24.06 -3.82
N PHE A 362 -8.70 24.59 -4.39
CA PHE A 362 -7.52 25.16 -3.71
C PHE A 362 -7.81 26.17 -2.57
N ALA A 363 -8.97 26.83 -2.59
CA ALA A 363 -9.34 27.86 -1.63
C ALA A 363 -9.62 27.35 -0.19
N ASP A 364 -10.08 26.09 -0.04
CA ASP A 364 -10.57 25.55 1.23
C ASP A 364 -9.49 24.85 2.08
N ALA A 365 -8.33 24.52 1.50
CA ALA A 365 -7.30 23.68 2.14
C ALA A 365 -5.86 24.23 1.98
N LYS A 366 -5.68 25.54 2.17
CA LYS A 366 -4.40 26.25 1.94
C LYS A 366 -3.20 25.61 2.66
N GLN A 367 -3.38 25.18 3.91
CA GLN A 367 -2.30 24.57 4.71
C GLN A 367 -1.84 23.23 4.14
N PHE A 368 -2.78 22.40 3.69
CA PHE A 368 -2.48 21.12 3.05
C PHE A 368 -1.73 21.31 1.72
N TYR A 369 -2.25 22.17 0.84
CA TYR A 369 -1.60 22.43 -0.45
C TYR A 369 -0.21 23.05 -0.27
N LEU A 370 -0.02 23.90 0.75
CA LEU A 370 1.29 24.46 1.07
C LEU A 370 2.26 23.38 1.56
N SER A 371 1.86 22.54 2.53
CA SER A 371 2.72 21.44 3.01
C SER A 371 3.04 20.43 1.93
N TYR A 372 2.06 20.11 1.08
CA TYR A 372 2.24 19.22 -0.06
C TYR A 372 3.20 19.81 -1.09
N THR A 373 3.01 21.08 -1.49
CA THR A 373 3.90 21.76 -2.44
C THR A 373 5.32 21.84 -1.89
N ALA A 374 5.48 22.15 -0.60
CA ALA A 374 6.79 22.14 0.05
C ALA A 374 7.44 20.75 0.00
N MET A 375 6.69 19.70 0.31
CA MET A 375 7.16 18.31 0.24
C MET A 375 7.63 17.93 -1.17
N VAL A 376 6.85 18.27 -2.20
CA VAL A 376 7.18 18.04 -3.61
C VAL A 376 8.43 18.80 -4.03
N VAL A 377 8.55 20.08 -3.66
CA VAL A 377 9.71 20.92 -3.99
C VAL A 377 10.98 20.40 -3.32
N VAL A 378 10.90 20.02 -2.03
CA VAL A 378 12.05 19.45 -1.32
C VAL A 378 12.45 18.10 -1.93
N ALA A 379 11.49 17.24 -2.26
CA ALA A 379 11.77 15.96 -2.88
C ALA A 379 12.45 16.13 -4.26
N ALA A 380 11.93 17.03 -5.09
CA ALA A 380 12.55 17.41 -6.36
C ALA A 380 13.98 17.96 -6.15
N ALA A 381 14.19 18.83 -5.16
CA ALA A 381 15.51 19.39 -4.86
C ALA A 381 16.54 18.32 -4.50
N ILE A 382 16.15 17.29 -3.71
CA ILE A 382 17.03 16.17 -3.34
C ILE A 382 17.55 15.44 -4.59
N VAL A 383 16.68 15.18 -5.57
CA VAL A 383 17.04 14.46 -6.81
C VAL A 383 17.95 15.29 -7.72
N LEU A 384 17.82 16.62 -7.67
CA LEU A 384 18.64 17.53 -8.46
C LEU A 384 20.06 17.71 -7.91
N ILE A 385 20.37 17.21 -6.70
CA ILE A 385 21.72 17.24 -6.14
C ILE A 385 22.68 16.46 -7.07
N PRO A 386 23.76 17.09 -7.55
CA PRO A 386 24.76 16.40 -8.37
C PRO A 386 25.47 15.28 -7.59
N GLY A 387 25.64 14.11 -8.22
CA GLY A 387 26.36 12.98 -7.62
C GLY A 387 25.66 12.27 -6.47
N ALA A 388 24.38 12.57 -6.20
CA ALA A 388 23.62 11.84 -5.19
C ALA A 388 23.49 10.35 -5.58
N PRO A 389 23.68 9.41 -4.64
CA PRO A 389 23.62 7.98 -4.92
C PRO A 389 22.15 7.51 -5.04
N LEU A 390 21.52 7.82 -6.17
CA LEU A 390 20.08 7.65 -6.37
C LEU A 390 19.61 6.20 -6.15
N GLY A 391 20.37 5.21 -6.63
CA GLY A 391 20.07 3.80 -6.40
C GLY A 391 20.03 3.42 -4.92
N LEU A 392 21.03 3.85 -4.13
CA LEU A 392 21.07 3.59 -2.69
C LEU A 392 19.92 4.28 -1.95
N ILE A 393 19.59 5.51 -2.33
CA ILE A 393 18.42 6.23 -1.77
C ILE A 393 17.16 5.40 -2.02
N THR A 394 16.95 4.96 -3.27
CA THR A 394 15.78 4.15 -3.62
C THR A 394 15.70 2.86 -2.82
N THR A 395 16.76 2.05 -2.78
CA THR A 395 16.76 0.79 -2.02
C THR A 395 16.55 1.03 -0.52
N ALA A 396 17.14 2.09 0.05
CA ALA A 396 16.96 2.44 1.47
C ALA A 396 15.52 2.85 1.79
N VAL A 397 14.87 3.65 0.92
CA VAL A 397 13.46 4.03 1.11
C VAL A 397 12.55 2.79 1.05
N GLN A 398 12.79 1.86 0.13
CA GLN A 398 11.98 0.64 0.05
C GLN A 398 12.21 -0.31 1.23
N ALA A 399 13.44 -0.41 1.73
CA ALA A 399 13.72 -1.12 2.97
C ALA A 399 13.03 -0.46 4.18
N LEU A 400 12.96 0.88 4.22
CA LEU A 400 12.22 1.62 5.25
C LEU A 400 10.72 1.33 5.18
N ALA A 401 10.14 1.28 3.98
CA ALA A 401 8.74 0.91 3.78
C ALA A 401 8.44 -0.47 4.40
N GLY A 402 9.29 -1.45 4.13
CA GLY A 402 9.18 -2.80 4.70
C GLY A 402 9.35 -2.84 6.22
N LEU A 403 10.23 -2.01 6.76
CA LEU A 403 10.45 -1.86 8.20
C LEU A 403 9.24 -1.23 8.91
N LEU A 404 8.59 -0.25 8.29
CA LEU A 404 7.43 0.47 8.82
C LEU A 404 6.13 -0.33 8.70
N LEU A 405 6.04 -1.26 7.74
CA LEU A 405 4.85 -2.06 7.46
C LEU A 405 4.24 -2.80 8.68
N PRO A 406 5.00 -3.45 9.56
CA PRO A 406 4.46 -4.05 10.79
C PRO A 406 3.58 -3.09 11.58
N SER A 407 3.96 -1.82 11.67
CA SER A 407 3.23 -0.84 12.48
C SER A 407 1.84 -0.55 11.93
N ALA A 408 1.76 -0.27 10.63
CA ALA A 408 0.52 -0.03 9.93
C ALA A 408 -0.38 -1.28 9.92
N SER A 409 0.23 -2.45 9.68
CA SER A 409 -0.47 -3.74 9.70
C SER A 409 -1.07 -4.09 11.07
N VAL A 410 -0.37 -3.75 12.17
CA VAL A 410 -0.89 -3.98 13.53
C VAL A 410 -2.12 -3.14 13.80
N PHE A 411 -2.13 -1.85 13.45
CA PHE A 411 -3.32 -1.01 13.62
C PHE A 411 -4.51 -1.52 12.81
N LEU A 412 -4.27 -1.91 11.56
CA LEU A 412 -5.29 -2.53 10.72
C LEU A 412 -5.85 -3.82 11.35
N LEU A 413 -4.98 -4.69 11.89
CA LEU A 413 -5.39 -5.93 12.53
C LEU A 413 -6.20 -5.68 13.80
N LEU A 414 -5.83 -4.68 14.60
CA LEU A 414 -6.57 -4.28 15.81
C LEU A 414 -7.96 -3.75 15.45
N LEU A 415 -8.07 -2.85 14.47
CA LEU A 415 -9.35 -2.34 13.98
C LEU A 415 -10.22 -3.45 13.37
N CYS A 416 -9.61 -4.38 12.63
CA CYS A 416 -10.33 -5.51 12.04
C CYS A 416 -10.83 -6.54 13.07
N ASN A 417 -10.31 -6.49 14.28
CA ASN A 417 -10.75 -7.32 15.41
C ASN A 417 -11.73 -6.59 16.34
N ASP A 418 -11.95 -5.31 16.12
CA ASP A 418 -12.83 -4.49 16.93
C ASP A 418 -14.30 -4.70 16.53
N ARG A 419 -15.07 -5.30 17.45
CA ARG A 419 -16.49 -5.62 17.24
C ARG A 419 -17.38 -4.40 17.21
N GLU A 420 -16.97 -3.27 17.80
CA GLU A 420 -17.77 -2.04 17.72
C GLU A 420 -17.60 -1.35 16.36
N VAL A 421 -16.43 -1.53 15.74
CA VAL A 421 -16.11 -0.96 14.42
C VAL A 421 -16.64 -1.83 13.28
N LEU A 422 -16.41 -3.16 13.33
CA LEU A 422 -16.75 -4.07 12.23
C LEU A 422 -17.94 -5.00 12.49
N GLY A 423 -18.43 -5.11 13.73
CA GLY A 423 -19.59 -5.95 14.06
C GLY A 423 -19.46 -7.37 13.51
N PRO A 424 -20.36 -7.82 12.60
CA PRO A 424 -20.33 -9.17 12.05
C PRO A 424 -19.21 -9.40 11.00
N TRP A 425 -18.50 -8.35 10.58
CA TRP A 425 -17.40 -8.37 9.63
C TRP A 425 -16.01 -8.53 10.29
N VAL A 426 -15.96 -8.72 11.61
CA VAL A 426 -14.70 -8.96 12.33
C VAL A 426 -13.95 -10.18 11.77
N ASN A 427 -12.62 -10.12 11.83
CA ASN A 427 -11.73 -11.19 11.42
C ASN A 427 -12.11 -12.54 12.05
N ARG A 428 -12.08 -13.57 11.22
CA ARG A 428 -12.16 -14.96 11.68
C ARG A 428 -10.83 -15.37 12.32
N ALA A 429 -10.86 -16.39 13.18
CA ALA A 429 -9.65 -16.87 13.86
C ALA A 429 -8.51 -17.24 12.89
N TRP A 430 -8.82 -17.83 11.74
CA TRP A 430 -7.81 -18.18 10.74
C TRP A 430 -7.17 -16.93 10.08
N LEU A 431 -7.96 -15.87 9.82
CA LEU A 431 -7.42 -14.60 9.29
C LEU A 431 -6.47 -13.95 10.28
N ASN A 432 -6.78 -14.03 11.57
CA ASN A 432 -5.90 -13.54 12.62
C ASN A 432 -4.60 -14.35 12.71
N TRP A 433 -4.65 -15.67 12.51
CA TRP A 433 -3.45 -16.50 12.43
C TRP A 433 -2.56 -16.12 11.25
N VAL A 434 -3.15 -15.93 10.07
CA VAL A 434 -2.40 -15.54 8.86
C VAL A 434 -1.83 -14.12 9.02
N ALA A 435 -2.63 -13.15 9.46
CA ALA A 435 -2.15 -11.78 9.71
C ALA A 435 -1.06 -11.74 10.80
N GLY A 436 -1.20 -12.55 11.85
CA GLY A 436 -0.17 -12.69 12.89
C GLY A 436 1.13 -13.30 12.36
N LEU A 437 1.04 -14.30 11.48
CA LEU A 437 2.20 -14.87 10.80
C LEU A 437 2.90 -13.84 9.91
N ILE A 438 2.13 -13.03 9.17
CA ILE A 438 2.66 -11.94 8.32
C ILE A 438 3.43 -10.94 9.19
N VAL A 439 2.76 -10.36 10.19
CA VAL A 439 3.38 -9.36 11.09
C VAL A 439 4.60 -9.95 11.80
N GLY A 440 4.51 -11.19 12.28
CA GLY A 440 5.63 -11.88 12.94
C GLY A 440 6.82 -12.10 12.01
N THR A 441 6.58 -12.49 10.76
CA THR A 441 7.63 -12.65 9.74
C THR A 441 8.30 -11.33 9.41
N LEU A 442 7.52 -10.25 9.25
CA LEU A 442 8.06 -8.92 8.99
C LEU A 442 8.92 -8.39 10.15
N LEU A 443 8.46 -8.58 11.39
CA LEU A 443 9.22 -8.23 12.58
C LEU A 443 10.50 -9.06 12.70
N LEU A 444 10.45 -10.35 12.34
CA LEU A 444 11.63 -11.22 12.30
C LEU A 444 12.66 -10.72 11.29
N LEU A 445 12.25 -10.47 10.04
CA LEU A 445 13.14 -9.94 8.99
C LEU A 445 13.77 -8.62 9.42
N SER A 446 12.97 -7.73 9.99
CA SER A 446 13.45 -6.44 10.48
C SER A 446 14.41 -6.57 11.67
N GLY A 447 14.16 -7.51 12.57
CA GLY A 447 15.08 -7.85 13.66
C GLY A 447 16.42 -8.39 13.15
N ILE A 448 16.41 -9.22 12.10
CA ILE A 448 17.62 -9.71 11.44
C ILE A 448 18.41 -8.53 10.86
N LEU A 449 17.75 -7.64 10.11
CA LEU A 449 18.40 -6.46 9.53
C LEU A 449 19.02 -5.55 10.60
N MET A 450 18.31 -5.30 11.71
CA MET A 450 18.85 -4.50 12.82
C MET A 450 20.08 -5.13 13.45
N ALA A 451 20.02 -6.44 13.72
CA ALA A 451 21.13 -7.17 14.34
C ALA A 451 22.37 -7.19 13.44
N THR A 452 22.21 -7.46 12.14
CA THR A 452 23.33 -7.50 11.19
C THR A 452 23.85 -6.12 10.85
N THR A 453 23.06 -5.07 11.01
CA THR A 453 23.53 -3.68 10.87
C THR A 453 24.42 -3.25 12.04
N LEU A 454 24.03 -3.62 13.27
CA LEU A 454 24.82 -3.36 14.47
C LEU A 454 26.08 -4.21 14.55
N PHE A 455 25.98 -5.47 14.10
CA PHE A 455 27.05 -6.46 14.17
C PHE A 455 27.20 -7.15 12.82
N PRO A 456 27.95 -6.55 11.88
CA PRO A 456 28.09 -7.04 10.50
C PRO A 456 28.67 -8.45 10.39
N ASP A 457 29.50 -8.86 11.36
CA ASP A 457 30.16 -10.18 11.38
C ASP A 457 29.23 -11.32 11.83
N LEU A 458 27.99 -11.01 12.23
CA LEU A 458 27.05 -12.04 12.66
C LEU A 458 26.61 -12.92 11.48
N ASN A 459 26.63 -14.23 11.72
CA ASN A 459 26.03 -15.19 10.80
C ASN A 459 24.51 -14.98 10.75
N VAL A 460 24.00 -14.56 9.59
CA VAL A 460 22.58 -14.22 9.38
C VAL A 460 21.66 -15.41 9.69
N VAL A 461 22.09 -16.64 9.37
CA VAL A 461 21.31 -17.86 9.64
C VAL A 461 21.22 -18.12 11.15
N ALA A 462 22.32 -17.94 11.88
CA ALA A 462 22.32 -18.08 13.33
C ALA A 462 21.42 -17.02 13.99
N VAL A 463 21.53 -15.75 13.57
CA VAL A 463 20.67 -14.66 14.04
C VAL A 463 19.19 -14.96 13.77
N ALA A 464 18.85 -15.40 12.56
CA ALA A 464 17.49 -15.79 12.22
C ALA A 464 16.99 -16.92 13.13
N GLY A 465 17.82 -17.93 13.41
CA GLY A 465 17.51 -19.02 14.32
C GLY A 465 17.24 -18.53 15.76
N TYR A 466 18.11 -17.69 16.30
CA TYR A 466 17.95 -17.14 17.65
C TYR A 466 16.72 -16.26 17.79
N LEU A 467 16.47 -15.37 16.82
CA LEU A 467 15.30 -14.50 16.83
C LEU A 467 14.00 -15.29 16.66
N THR A 468 14.00 -16.32 15.80
CA THR A 468 12.85 -17.21 15.63
C THR A 468 12.54 -17.95 16.94
N LEU A 469 13.56 -18.52 17.59
CA LEU A 469 13.41 -19.18 18.88
C LEU A 469 12.89 -18.21 19.96
N ALA A 470 13.44 -16.99 20.02
CA ALA A 470 12.98 -15.96 20.94
C ALA A 470 11.51 -15.58 20.70
N LEU A 471 11.09 -15.40 19.45
CA LEU A 471 9.69 -15.13 19.10
C LEU A 471 8.77 -16.28 19.49
N ILE A 472 9.17 -17.54 19.26
CA ILE A 472 8.40 -18.72 19.68
C ILE A 472 8.27 -18.77 21.20
N ILE A 473 9.36 -18.54 21.94
CA ILE A 473 9.34 -18.52 23.42
C ILE A 473 8.44 -17.39 23.92
N LEU A 474 8.55 -16.19 23.36
CA LEU A 474 7.69 -15.05 23.72
C LEU A 474 6.21 -15.34 23.42
N ALA A 475 5.90 -15.92 22.26
CA ALA A 475 4.53 -16.29 21.91
C ALA A 475 3.96 -17.38 22.84
N ALA A 476 4.77 -18.42 23.13
CA ALA A 476 4.40 -19.50 24.03
C ALA A 476 4.24 -19.04 25.48
N GLY A 477 5.05 -18.08 25.94
CA GLY A 477 4.97 -17.48 27.28
C GLY A 477 3.85 -16.45 27.42
N ALA A 478 3.56 -15.67 26.37
CA ALA A 478 2.49 -14.68 26.37
C ALA A 478 1.10 -15.33 26.47
N ALA A 479 0.86 -16.47 25.82
CA ALA A 479 -0.43 -17.15 25.85
C ALA A 479 -0.94 -17.52 27.26
N PRO A 480 -0.17 -18.19 28.14
CA PRO A 480 -0.60 -18.49 29.51
C PRO A 480 -0.69 -17.24 30.38
N VAL A 481 0.21 -16.26 30.22
CA VAL A 481 0.16 -14.99 30.98
C VAL A 481 -1.09 -14.18 30.61
N LEU A 482 -1.42 -14.06 29.32
CA LEU A 482 -2.63 -13.38 28.86
C LEU A 482 -3.88 -14.12 29.32
N ARG A 483 -3.90 -15.47 29.29
CA ARG A 483 -5.01 -16.27 29.84
C ARG A 483 -5.16 -16.09 31.35
N TRP A 484 -4.06 -16.00 32.10
CA TRP A 484 -4.08 -15.77 33.54
C TRP A 484 -4.54 -14.36 33.90
N LEU A 485 -4.07 -13.34 33.18
CA LEU A 485 -4.52 -11.95 33.32
C LEU A 485 -6.01 -11.81 32.95
N ALA A 486 -6.46 -12.45 31.88
CA ALA A 486 -7.86 -12.45 31.47
C ALA A 486 -8.79 -13.09 32.51
N ARG A 487 -8.33 -14.14 33.21
CA ARG A 487 -9.08 -14.76 34.33
C ARG A 487 -9.18 -13.85 35.55
N ARG A 488 -8.27 -12.90 35.72
CA ARG A 488 -8.23 -11.96 36.85
C ARG A 488 -8.97 -10.64 36.59
N GLN A 489 -9.30 -10.35 35.33
CA GLN A 489 -10.11 -9.18 35.01
C GLN A 489 -11.60 -9.52 35.15
N PRO A 490 -12.40 -8.72 35.86
CA PRO A 490 -13.85 -8.91 35.90
C PRO A 490 -14.38 -8.83 34.46
N ALA A 491 -15.31 -9.74 34.12
CA ALA A 491 -15.93 -9.77 32.80
C ALA A 491 -16.62 -8.43 32.54
N ARG A 492 -15.99 -7.58 31.73
CA ARG A 492 -16.62 -6.35 31.25
C ARG A 492 -17.83 -6.74 30.39
N PRO A 493 -18.94 -6.01 30.45
CA PRO A 493 -20.03 -6.19 29.50
C PRO A 493 -19.43 -6.16 28.09
N GLY A 494 -19.50 -7.28 27.37
CA GLY A 494 -19.03 -7.31 25.99
C GLY A 494 -19.83 -6.30 25.16
N PRO A 495 -19.26 -5.79 24.05
CA PRO A 495 -20.02 -4.96 23.11
C PRO A 495 -21.36 -5.62 22.81
N ARG A 496 -22.47 -4.87 22.86
CA ARG A 496 -23.80 -5.39 22.53
C ARG A 496 -23.73 -5.98 21.13
N LEU A 497 -23.73 -7.31 21.05
CA LEU A 497 -23.69 -8.00 19.76
C LEU A 497 -24.89 -7.54 18.94
N PRO A 498 -24.74 -7.29 17.63
CA PRO A 498 -25.89 -7.18 16.76
C PRO A 498 -26.75 -8.43 16.97
N ALA A 499 -28.06 -8.26 17.14
CA ALA A 499 -28.98 -9.37 17.35
C ALA A 499 -28.73 -10.48 16.30
N ARG A 500 -28.86 -11.76 16.69
CA ARG A 500 -28.82 -12.87 15.72
C ARG A 500 -29.83 -12.57 14.60
N GLY A 501 -29.37 -12.47 13.36
CA GLY A 501 -30.22 -12.18 12.19
C GLY A 501 -29.87 -10.91 11.39
N VAL A 502 -28.90 -10.10 11.83
CA VAL A 502 -28.46 -8.94 11.02
C VAL A 502 -27.72 -9.40 9.78
N ASP A 503 -28.24 -9.01 8.60
CA ASP A 503 -27.59 -9.28 7.32
C ASP A 503 -26.24 -8.54 7.24
N ARG A 504 -25.18 -9.28 6.96
CA ARG A 504 -23.83 -8.73 6.79
C ARG A 504 -23.78 -7.73 5.65
N SER A 505 -24.54 -7.96 4.58
CA SER A 505 -24.49 -7.14 3.36
C SER A 505 -24.95 -5.69 3.59
N THR A 506 -25.79 -5.47 4.61
CA THR A 506 -26.39 -4.17 4.95
C THR A 506 -25.79 -3.54 6.21
N TRP A 507 -24.95 -4.27 6.96
CA TRP A 507 -24.35 -3.77 8.19
C TRP A 507 -23.41 -2.58 7.95
N ARG A 508 -23.53 -1.58 8.82
CA ARG A 508 -22.78 -0.32 8.80
C ARG A 508 -22.31 -0.01 10.21
N MET A 509 -21.12 0.58 10.33
CA MET A 509 -20.64 1.07 11.62
C MET A 509 -21.61 2.11 12.19
N PRO A 510 -21.92 2.09 13.51
CA PRO A 510 -22.65 3.16 14.17
C PRO A 510 -21.90 4.50 14.08
N PRO A 511 -22.59 5.65 14.25
CA PRO A 511 -21.97 6.97 14.32
C PRO A 511 -20.72 7.01 15.20
N LEU A 512 -19.64 7.61 14.69
CA LEU A 512 -18.34 7.74 15.40
C LEU A 512 -18.49 8.29 16.83
N ALA A 513 -19.41 9.24 17.04
CA ALA A 513 -19.66 9.84 18.35
C ALA A 513 -20.21 8.86 19.40
N LEU A 514 -20.68 7.68 18.98
CA LEU A 514 -21.20 6.63 19.86
C LEU A 514 -20.15 5.54 20.14
N LEU A 515 -18.96 5.63 19.55
CA LEU A 515 -17.89 4.67 19.76
C LEU A 515 -17.10 5.04 21.01
N GLU A 516 -16.98 4.10 21.94
CA GLU A 516 -16.12 4.28 23.11
C GLU A 516 -14.64 4.13 22.72
N PRO A 517 -13.70 4.85 23.36
CA PRO A 517 -12.28 4.62 23.12
C PRO A 517 -11.87 3.18 23.49
N VAL A 518 -10.96 2.59 22.72
CA VAL A 518 -10.45 1.23 22.97
C VAL A 518 -9.74 1.19 24.32
N THR A 519 -10.21 0.31 25.20
CA THR A 519 -9.51 0.03 26.45
C THR A 519 -8.36 -0.93 26.20
N TRP A 520 -7.13 -0.44 26.25
CA TRP A 520 -5.94 -1.27 26.08
C TRP A 520 -5.78 -2.27 27.21
N SER A 521 -5.56 -3.55 26.86
CA SER A 521 -5.03 -4.49 27.83
C SER A 521 -3.57 -4.11 28.17
N PRO A 522 -3.05 -4.43 29.37
CA PRO A 522 -1.65 -4.18 29.71
C PRO A 522 -0.68 -4.79 28.69
N GLY A 523 -0.99 -5.98 28.18
CA GLY A 523 -0.18 -6.65 27.15
C GLY A 523 -0.19 -5.92 25.81
N THR A 524 -1.36 -5.45 25.36
CA THR A 524 -1.46 -4.68 24.12
C THR A 524 -0.76 -3.33 24.25
N ARG A 525 -0.85 -2.67 25.41
CA ARG A 525 -0.11 -1.42 25.68
C ARG A 525 1.41 -1.62 25.61
N LEU A 526 1.91 -2.70 26.22
CA LEU A 526 3.33 -3.06 26.15
C LEU A 526 3.76 -3.34 24.70
N ALA A 527 2.96 -4.12 23.95
CA ALA A 527 3.23 -4.43 22.55
C ALA A 527 3.31 -3.18 21.68
N MET A 528 2.43 -2.21 21.88
CA MET A 528 2.47 -0.95 21.15
C MET A 528 3.69 -0.08 21.51
N ILE A 529 4.09 -0.05 22.79
CA ILE A 529 5.32 0.65 23.21
C ILE A 529 6.54 -0.03 22.57
N ALA A 530 6.59 -1.37 22.58
CA ALA A 530 7.67 -2.13 21.96
C ALA A 530 7.73 -1.87 20.45
N LEU A 531 6.58 -1.86 19.76
CA LEU A 531 6.46 -1.54 18.34
C LEU A 531 7.01 -0.13 18.04
N ARG A 532 6.68 0.87 18.86
CA ARG A 532 7.21 2.23 18.71
C ARG A 532 8.73 2.27 18.90
N GLY A 533 9.26 1.59 19.91
CA GLY A 533 10.70 1.51 20.14
C GLY A 533 11.43 0.83 18.98
N TYR A 534 10.88 -0.27 18.48
CA TYR A 534 11.36 -0.98 17.30
C TYR A 534 11.45 -0.08 16.07
N LEU A 535 10.42 0.74 15.78
CA LEU A 535 10.44 1.62 14.61
C LEU A 535 11.54 2.68 14.69
N VAL A 536 11.71 3.32 15.85
CA VAL A 536 12.74 4.35 16.03
C VAL A 536 14.13 3.75 15.87
N VAL A 537 14.40 2.62 16.54
CA VAL A 537 15.69 1.94 16.46
C VAL A 537 15.95 1.45 15.04
N GLY A 538 14.96 0.83 14.41
CA GLY A 538 15.06 0.33 13.06
C GLY A 538 15.38 1.41 12.03
N ALA A 539 14.68 2.55 12.09
CA ALA A 539 14.89 3.65 11.17
C ALA A 539 16.30 4.24 11.32
N LEU A 540 16.79 4.41 12.55
CA LEU A 540 18.15 4.87 12.81
C LEU A 540 19.20 3.89 12.28
N LEU A 541 19.00 2.59 12.51
CA LEU A 541 19.92 1.57 12.02
C LEU A 541 19.92 1.51 10.50
N LEU A 542 18.77 1.66 9.85
CA LEU A 542 18.72 1.70 8.40
C LEU A 542 19.56 2.86 7.82
N VAL A 543 19.56 4.03 8.47
CA VAL A 543 20.44 5.15 8.08
C VAL A 543 21.91 4.75 8.24
N VAL A 544 22.28 4.08 9.33
CA VAL A 544 23.65 3.56 9.53
C VAL A 544 24.01 2.57 8.41
N LYS A 545 23.12 1.64 8.06
CA LYS A 545 23.33 0.66 6.99
C LYS A 545 23.49 1.33 5.62
N ALA A 546 22.68 2.35 5.33
CA ALA A 546 22.81 3.12 4.09
C ALA A 546 24.18 3.82 4.01
N ILE A 547 24.67 4.39 5.11
CA ILE A 547 26.02 4.99 5.18
C ILE A 547 27.10 3.92 4.96
N GLN A 548 26.96 2.73 5.56
CA GLN A 548 27.90 1.62 5.36
C GLN A 548 27.96 1.16 3.90
N LEU A 549 26.82 1.13 3.20
CA LEU A 549 26.75 0.74 1.78
C LEU A 549 27.26 1.83 0.82
N SER A 550 27.33 3.08 1.28
CA SER A 550 27.85 4.20 0.48
C SER A 550 29.37 4.34 0.49
N ARG A 551 30.05 3.61 1.38
CA ARG A 551 31.51 3.55 1.51
C ARG A 551 32.04 2.36 0.72
#